data_AF-A0A383E823-F1
#
_entry.id   AF-A0A383E823-F1
#
_cell.length_a   1.000
_cell.length_b   1.000
_cell.length_c   1.000
_cell.angle_alpha   90.00
_cell.angle_beta   90.00
_cell.angle_gamma   90.00
#
_symmetry.space_group_name_H-M   'P 1'
#
loop_
_entity.id
_entity.type
_entity.pdbx_description
1 polymer ?
#
loop_
_entity_poly.entity_id
_entity_poly.type
_entity_poly.pdbx_seq_one_letter_code
_entity_poly.pdbx_strand_id
1 'polypeptide(L)'
;MRGVIQTILMEEETSLIVTRIKNGTVIDHIDGGNALHVLEALEIDGKEGDVITIALNVPSGKLKKKDIIKLENKFLEEDDTNKLAVIA
;
A
#
# COMPACT_ATOMS: atom_id res chain seq x y z
N MET A 1 -17.60 -14.60 -7.88
CA MET A 1 -16.30 -14.80 -8.54
C MET A 1 -15.53 -15.86 -7.75
N ARG A 2 -14.97 -16.90 -8.38
CA ARG A 2 -14.09 -17.85 -7.68
C ARG A 2 -12.68 -17.28 -7.73
N GLY A 3 -12.12 -16.93 -6.57
CA GLY A 3 -10.69 -16.64 -6.47
C GLY A 3 -9.91 -17.91 -6.80
N VAL A 4 -8.89 -17.79 -7.66
CA VAL A 4 -7.94 -18.86 -7.92
C VAL A 4 -6.77 -18.66 -6.96
N ILE A 5 -6.45 -19.68 -6.17
CA ILE A 5 -5.25 -19.68 -5.34
C ILE A 5 -4.13 -20.30 -6.18
N GLN A 6 -3.09 -19.52 -6.47
CA GLN A 6 -1.88 -19.99 -7.15
C GLN A 6 -0.72 -19.93 -6.17
N THR A 7 0.03 -21.02 -6.03
CA THR A 7 1.29 -21.05 -5.28
C THR A 7 2.43 -21.00 -6.27
N ILE A 8 3.40 -20.11 -6.04
CA ILE A 8 4.63 -20.00 -6.82
C ILE A 8 5.82 -20.07 -5.86
N LEU A 9 6.93 -20.68 -6.29
CA LEU A 9 8.22 -20.63 -5.60
C LEU A 9 9.00 -19.45 -6.20
N MET A 10 9.50 -18.55 -5.36
CA MET A 10 10.19 -17.34 -5.80
C MET A 10 11.60 -17.71 -6.28
N GLU A 11 11.88 -17.56 -7.57
CA GLU A 11 13.26 -17.54 -8.10
C GLU A 11 13.85 -16.15 -7.82
N GLU A 12 15.09 -16.09 -7.32
CA GLU A 12 15.72 -14.82 -6.97
C GLU A 12 15.89 -13.93 -8.21
N GLU A 13 15.05 -12.91 -8.31
CA GLU A 13 15.40 -11.67 -8.98
C GLU A 13 15.04 -10.50 -8.07
N THR A 14 16.02 -9.61 -7.88
CA THR A 14 15.90 -8.28 -7.27
C THR A 14 14.97 -7.39 -8.10
N SER A 15 13.70 -7.74 -8.15
CA SER A 15 12.65 -7.03 -8.85
C SER A 15 11.96 -6.07 -7.88
N LEU A 16 11.43 -4.97 -8.44
CA LEU A 16 10.60 -4.05 -7.66
C LEU A 16 9.37 -4.81 -7.15
N ILE A 17 9.21 -4.91 -5.83
CA ILE A 17 8.07 -5.60 -5.18
C ILE A 17 6.73 -5.01 -5.64
N VAL A 18 6.72 -3.73 -5.99
CA VAL A 18 5.53 -3.02 -6.48
C VAL A 18 5.89 -2.13 -7.67
N THR A 19 5.07 -2.17 -8.71
CA THR A 19 5.17 -1.32 -9.90
C THR A 19 4.83 0.14 -9.57
N ARG A 20 5.34 1.10 -10.36
CA ARG A 20 4.96 2.51 -10.24
C ARG A 20 3.54 2.72 -10.80
N ILE A 21 2.75 3.56 -10.14
CA ILE A 21 1.46 4.02 -10.66
C ILE A 21 1.65 5.25 -11.55
N LYS A 22 0.70 5.49 -12.47
CA LYS A 22 0.75 6.64 -13.39
C LYS A 22 0.23 7.93 -12.74
N ASN A 23 -0.91 7.87 -12.05
CA ASN A 23 -1.58 9.00 -11.40
C ASN A 23 -2.20 8.55 -10.08
N GLY A 24 -2.16 9.40 -9.06
CA GLY A 24 -2.76 9.17 -7.74
C GLY A 24 -1.77 9.36 -6.60
N THR A 25 -1.98 8.69 -5.47
CA THR A 25 -1.23 8.90 -4.23
C THR A 25 -0.41 7.67 -3.84
N VAL A 26 0.81 7.92 -3.36
CA VAL A 26 1.67 6.89 -2.74
C VAL A 26 1.88 7.27 -1.28
N ILE A 27 1.42 6.39 -0.38
CA ILE A 27 1.71 6.48 1.05
C ILE A 27 2.84 5.49 1.33
N ASP A 28 4.04 6.00 1.58
CA ASP A 28 5.25 5.22 1.83
C ASP A 28 5.77 5.49 3.25
N HIS A 29 6.61 4.59 3.76
CA HIS A 29 7.15 4.63 5.12
C HIS A 29 6.10 4.48 6.22
N ILE A 30 5.05 3.69 5.95
CA ILE A 30 4.15 3.25 7.01
C ILE A 30 4.88 2.18 7.83
N ASP A 31 4.72 2.22 9.16
CA ASP A 31 5.22 1.16 10.03
C ASP A 31 4.70 -0.23 9.61
N GLY A 32 5.57 -1.23 9.68
CA GLY A 32 5.27 -2.57 9.18
C GLY A 32 4.05 -3.20 9.87
N GLY A 33 3.03 -3.57 9.09
CA GLY A 33 1.77 -4.13 9.57
C GLY A 33 0.63 -3.11 9.76
N ASN A 34 0.85 -1.82 9.53
CA ASN A 34 -0.14 -0.78 9.77
C ASN A 34 -0.89 -0.29 8.52
N ALA A 35 -0.52 -0.71 7.30
CA ALA A 35 -1.19 -0.20 6.09
C ALA A 35 -2.71 -0.47 6.04
N LEU A 36 -3.19 -1.58 6.62
CA LEU A 36 -4.63 -1.85 6.65
C LEU A 36 -5.38 -0.87 7.57
N HIS A 37 -4.80 -0.52 8.72
CA HIS A 37 -5.37 0.49 9.62
C HIS A 37 -5.37 1.88 8.97
N VAL A 38 -4.34 2.19 8.18
CA VAL A 38 -4.27 3.43 7.40
C VAL A 38 -5.43 3.51 6.39
N LEU A 39 -5.70 2.44 5.64
CA LEU A 39 -6.82 2.41 4.72
C LEU A 39 -8.17 2.57 5.43
N GLU A 40 -8.34 1.92 6.58
CA GLU A 40 -9.54 2.05 7.42
C GLU A 40 -9.76 3.50 7.88
N ALA A 41 -8.70 4.16 8.36
CA ALA A 41 -8.77 5.55 8.81
C ALA A 41 -9.07 6.55 7.68
N LEU A 42 -8.65 6.23 6.46
CA LEU A 42 -8.95 6.99 5.25
C LEU A 42 -10.31 6.61 4.62
N GLU A 43 -11.02 5.65 5.20
CA GLU A 43 -12.28 5.10 4.69
C GLU A 43 -12.16 4.55 3.24
N ILE A 44 -10.99 3.96 2.92
CA ILE A 44 -10.70 3.39 1.61
C ILE A 44 -10.87 1.87 1.68
N ASP A 45 -11.88 1.34 0.99
CA ASP A 45 -12.20 -0.09 0.99
C ASP A 45 -12.17 -0.74 -0.40
N GLY A 46 -11.84 0.04 -1.45
CA GLY A 46 -11.73 -0.41 -2.83
C GLY A 46 -13.07 -0.57 -3.56
N LYS A 47 -14.19 -0.20 -2.95
CA LYS A 47 -15.50 -0.23 -3.63
C LYS A 47 -15.64 0.82 -4.73
N GLU A 48 -14.80 1.87 -4.72
CA GLU A 48 -14.82 2.91 -5.75
C GLU A 48 -14.34 2.40 -7.12
N GLY A 49 -13.67 1.24 -7.16
CA GLY A 49 -13.25 0.58 -8.40
C GLY A 49 -11.86 0.98 -8.92
N ASP A 50 -11.20 1.94 -8.26
CA ASP A 50 -9.80 2.28 -8.53
C ASP A 50 -8.84 1.18 -8.05
N VAL A 51 -7.67 1.10 -8.70
CA VAL A 51 -6.64 0.12 -8.34
C VAL A 51 -5.94 0.55 -7.06
N ILE A 52 -5.96 -0.35 -6.07
CA ILE A 52 -5.24 -0.18 -4.80
C ILE A 52 -4.17 -1.26 -4.71
N THR A 53 -2.92 -0.84 -4.54
CA THR A 53 -1.80 -1.76 -4.25
C THR A 53 -1.39 -1.62 -2.80
N ILE A 54 -1.38 -2.73 -2.07
CA ILE A 54 -0.92 -2.79 -0.68
C ILE A 54 0.27 -3.73 -0.61
N ALA A 55 1.41 -3.23 -0.16
CA ALA A 55 2.59 -4.05 0.10
C ALA A 55 2.91 -3.98 1.59
N LEU A 56 2.80 -5.12 2.26
CA LEU A 56 3.02 -5.25 3.69
C LEU A 56 4.40 -5.82 3.96
N ASN A 57 5.07 -5.32 5.00
CA ASN A 57 6.32 -5.86 5.52
C ASN A 57 7.45 -5.93 4.50
N VAL A 58 7.47 -5.01 3.53
CA VAL A 58 8.51 -4.97 2.50
C VAL A 58 9.87 -4.60 3.12
N PRO A 59 10.97 -5.23 2.67
CA PRO A 59 12.31 -4.84 3.10
C PRO A 59 12.56 -3.36 2.80
N SER A 60 13.12 -2.64 3.77
CA SER A 60 13.54 -1.25 3.63
C SER A 60 14.99 -1.12 4.09
N GLY A 61 15.78 -0.29 3.42
CA GLY A 61 17.20 -0.12 3.78
C GLY A 61 17.40 0.49 5.17
N LYS A 62 16.51 1.40 5.60
CA LYS A 62 16.59 2.11 6.89
C LYS A 62 15.68 1.55 7.98
N LEU A 63 14.54 0.96 7.60
CA LEU A 63 13.58 0.32 8.50
C LEU A 63 13.69 -1.19 8.30
N LYS A 64 13.70 -2.00 9.37
CA LYS A 64 13.77 -3.47 9.24
C LYS A 64 12.70 -3.98 8.24
N LYS A 65 11.50 -3.40 8.27
CA LYS A 65 10.37 -3.61 7.35
C LYS A 65 9.50 -2.35 7.30
N LYS A 66 8.80 -2.10 6.20
CA LYS A 66 7.78 -1.04 6.08
C LYS A 66 6.57 -1.52 5.28
N ASP A 67 5.49 -0.76 5.34
CA ASP A 67 4.33 -0.92 4.49
C ASP A 67 4.25 0.21 3.46
N ILE A 68 3.60 -0.07 2.32
CA ILE A 68 3.36 0.88 1.23
C ILE A 68 1.93 0.72 0.72
N ILE A 69 1.24 1.84 0.51
CA ILE A 69 -0.05 1.90 -0.16
C ILE A 69 0.08 2.76 -1.43
N LYS A 70 -0.48 2.28 -2.53
CA LYS A 70 -0.64 3.07 -3.76
C LYS A 70 -2.10 3.09 -4.16
N LEU A 71 -2.62 4.28 -4.41
CA LEU A 71 -3.99 4.55 -4.81
C LEU A 71 -3.96 5.15 -6.20
N GLU A 72 -4.48 4.46 -7.21
CA GLU A 72 -4.61 5.05 -8.54
C GLU A 72 -5.77 6.05 -8.58
N ASN A 73 -5.59 7.16 -9.29
CA ASN A 73 -6.58 8.24 -9.50
C ASN A 73 -7.16 8.91 -8.25
N LYS A 74 -6.72 8.52 -7.05
CA LYS A 74 -7.09 9.16 -5.77
C LYS A 74 -5.96 10.06 -5.27
N PHE A 75 -6.30 11.31 -4.98
CA PHE A 75 -5.38 12.32 -4.46
C PHE A 75 -5.79 12.63 -3.02
N LEU A 76 -4.90 12.40 -2.07
CA LEU A 76 -5.15 12.73 -0.66
C LEU A 76 -5.01 14.24 -0.44
N GLU A 77 -5.92 14.80 0.35
CA GLU A 77 -5.91 16.21 0.71
C GLU A 77 -5.25 16.43 2.11
N GLU A 78 -5.09 17.68 2.54
CA GLU A 78 -4.46 17.99 3.84
C GLU A 78 -5.19 17.32 5.03
N ASP A 79 -6.52 17.26 4.99
CA ASP A 79 -7.34 16.63 6.03
C ASP A 79 -7.10 15.12 6.13
N ASP A 80 -6.84 14.45 5.00
CA ASP A 80 -6.49 13.03 4.97
C ASP A 80 -5.09 12.81 5.56
N THR A 81 -4.17 13.73 5.30
CA THR A 81 -2.80 13.68 5.83
C THR A 81 -2.77 13.85 7.35
N ASN A 82 -3.68 14.65 7.91
CA ASN A 82 -3.82 14.82 9.36
C ASN A 82 -4.29 13.52 10.06
N LYS A 83 -5.14 12.72 9.41
CA LYS A 83 -5.55 11.40 9.91
C LYS A 83 -4.38 10.41 9.90
N LEU A 84 -3.47 10.52 8.93
CA LEU A 84 -2.28 9.68 8.80
C LEU A 84 -1.24 9.94 9.90
N ALA A 85 -1.07 11.20 10.32
CA ALA A 85 -0.08 11.60 11.34
C ALA A 85 -0.28 10.93 12.72
N VAL A 86 -1.44 10.29 12.93
CA VAL A 86 -1.77 9.60 14.19
C VAL A 86 -1.41 8.10 14.13
N ILE A 87 -1.20 7.53 12.94
CA ILE A 87 -1.13 6.09 12.70
C ILE A 87 0.23 5.65 12.10
N ALA A 88 0.92 6.56 11.41
CA ALA A 88 2.17 6.32 10.69
C ALA A 88 3.42 6.78 11.44
#